data_AF-A0AAU4RSZ8-F1
#
_entry.id   AF-A0AAU4RSZ8-F1
#
_cell.length_a   1.000
_cell.length_b   1.000
_cell.length_c   1.000
_cell.angle_alpha   90.00
_cell.angle_beta   90.00
_cell.angle_gamma   90.00
#
_symmetry.space_group_name_H-M   'P 1'
#
loop_
_entity.id
_entity.type
_entity.pdbx_description
1 polymer ?
#
loop_
_entity_poly.entity_id
_entity_poly.type
_entity_poly.pdbx_seq_one_letter_code
_entity_poly.pdbx_strand_id
1 'polypeptide(L)'
;MRLGRNLREWKPRLPEYDLTPEIEAAQEELETAHYGEALRCAFTLCSDPRADIFDIAERSFSRIRAGWMRYENDPRGHLFRLVEVFSVHALRRVPSRWEPASWSTADYVRLFGDVAGPEALAALRAIAAIDKAGQAKALREGTLRVNEALHVYEARRVFGWTVHETSKRMDVNKNSVGPMTSRIEQRIDRTVGASSEAAQALFDSYMQKGGDF
;
A
#
# COMPACT_ATOMS: atom_id res chain seq x y z
N MET A 1 -16.66 -16.66 -13.67
CA MET A 1 -15.37 -17.09 -14.24
C MET A 1 -15.18 -16.52 -15.64
N ARG A 2 -14.28 -15.55 -15.81
CA ARG A 2 -13.57 -15.24 -17.07
C ARG A 2 -12.22 -14.60 -16.72
N LEU A 3 -11.35 -15.36 -16.09
CA LEU A 3 -9.93 -15.03 -15.93
C LEU A 3 -9.18 -15.72 -17.06
N GLY A 4 -8.54 -14.94 -17.94
CA GLY A 4 -7.80 -15.50 -19.08
C GLY A 4 -7.78 -14.65 -20.35
N ARG A 5 -8.08 -13.34 -20.31
CA ARG A 5 -7.68 -12.49 -21.45
C ARG A 5 -6.16 -12.35 -21.41
N ASN A 6 -5.51 -12.92 -22.43
CA ASN A 6 -4.09 -12.84 -22.71
C ASN A 6 -3.53 -11.43 -22.47
N LEU A 7 -2.87 -11.23 -21.33
CA LEU A 7 -2.10 -10.02 -21.02
C LEU A 7 -0.90 -9.80 -21.96
N ARG A 8 -0.62 -10.75 -22.86
CA ARG A 8 0.48 -10.67 -23.84
C ARG A 8 0.15 -9.83 -25.08
N GLU A 9 -1.10 -9.40 -25.28
CA GLU A 9 -1.54 -8.70 -26.50
C GLU A 9 -1.67 -7.18 -26.35
N TRP A 10 -1.44 -6.61 -25.16
CA TRP A 10 -1.71 -5.19 -24.91
C TRP A 10 -0.46 -4.31 -24.90
N LYS A 11 0.12 -4.08 -26.08
CA LYS A 11 0.80 -2.81 -26.36
C LYS A 11 0.26 -2.18 -27.65
N PRO A 12 -1.04 -1.83 -27.72
CA PRO A 12 -1.52 -0.97 -28.78
C PRO A 12 -0.67 0.30 -28.77
N ARG A 13 -0.12 0.65 -29.94
CA ARG A 13 0.61 1.90 -30.17
C ARG A 13 -0.33 3.04 -29.74
N LEU A 14 0.18 3.92 -28.88
CA LEU A 14 -0.61 5.06 -28.43
C LEU A 14 -0.70 6.08 -29.58
N PRO A 15 -1.86 6.73 -29.77
CA PRO A 15 -1.98 7.77 -30.77
C PRO A 15 -1.04 8.92 -30.41
N GLU A 16 -0.33 9.45 -31.41
CA GLU A 16 0.37 10.73 -31.29
C GLU A 16 -0.69 11.84 -31.30
N TYR A 17 -0.48 12.87 -30.47
CA TYR A 17 -1.37 14.02 -30.35
C TYR A 17 -0.57 15.24 -29.93
N ASP A 18 -1.05 16.43 -30.30
CA ASP A 18 -0.44 17.69 -29.88
C ASP A 18 -0.89 18.03 -28.46
N LEU A 19 0.07 18.30 -27.57
CA LEU A 19 -0.21 18.70 -26.20
C LEU A 19 -0.66 20.17 -26.17
N THR A 20 -1.97 20.38 -26.19
CA THR A 20 -2.55 21.72 -26.02
C THR A 20 -2.60 22.12 -24.54
N PRO A 21 -2.69 23.43 -24.22
CA PRO A 21 -2.84 23.89 -22.84
C PRO A 21 -4.06 23.29 -22.14
N GLU A 22 -5.16 23.04 -22.87
CA GLU A 22 -6.37 22.42 -22.32
C GLU A 22 -6.14 20.96 -21.93
N ILE A 23 -5.38 20.22 -22.75
CA ILE A 23 -5.02 18.83 -22.44
C ILE A 23 -4.07 18.78 -21.25
N GLU A 24 -3.07 19.67 -21.19
CA GLU A 24 -2.14 19.76 -20.07
C GLU A 24 -2.88 20.04 -18.75
N ALA A 25 -3.78 21.03 -18.75
CA ALA A 25 -4.60 21.35 -17.58
C ALA A 25 -5.48 20.17 -17.14
N ALA A 26 -6.13 19.47 -18.08
CA ALA A 26 -6.96 18.30 -17.75
C ALA A 26 -6.12 17.13 -17.19
N GLN A 27 -4.89 16.94 -17.69
CA GLN A 27 -3.97 15.92 -17.16
C GLN A 27 -3.45 16.27 -15.76
N GLU A 28 -3.18 17.55 -15.49
CA GLU A 28 -2.77 18.04 -14.17
C GLU A 28 -3.92 17.96 -13.15
N GLU A 29 -5.14 18.31 -13.56
CA GLU A 29 -6.34 18.18 -12.73
C GLU A 29 -6.57 16.72 -12.32
N LEU A 30 -6.47 15.78 -13.28
CA LEU A 30 -6.62 14.36 -13.01
C LEU A 30 -5.57 13.85 -12.01
N GLU A 31 -4.31 14.23 -12.18
CA GLU A 31 -3.25 13.84 -11.25
C GLU A 31 -3.51 14.42 -9.86
N THR A 32 -3.75 15.74 -9.77
CA THR A 32 -3.98 16.41 -8.49
C THR A 32 -5.18 15.82 -7.75
N ALA A 33 -6.29 15.56 -8.45
CA ALA A 33 -7.51 15.03 -7.87
C ALA A 33 -7.38 13.58 -7.39
N HIS A 34 -6.61 12.74 -8.10
CA HIS A 34 -6.64 11.29 -7.88
C HIS A 34 -5.31 10.65 -7.49
N TYR A 35 -4.22 11.40 -7.32
CA TYR A 35 -2.92 10.83 -6.92
C TYR A 35 -2.99 10.06 -5.60
N GLY A 36 -3.63 10.64 -4.57
CA GLY A 36 -3.83 9.98 -3.28
C GLY A 36 -4.70 8.71 -3.37
N GLU A 37 -5.77 8.75 -4.18
CA GLU A 37 -6.60 7.57 -4.44
C GLU A 37 -5.83 6.48 -5.20
N ALA A 38 -5.00 6.84 -6.17
CA ALA A 38 -4.18 5.91 -6.93
C ALA A 38 -3.14 5.21 -6.03
N LEU A 39 -2.47 5.96 -5.14
CA LEU A 39 -1.55 5.39 -4.15
C LEU A 39 -2.26 4.43 -3.20
N ARG A 40 -3.43 4.80 -2.67
CA ARG A 40 -4.24 3.89 -1.84
C ARG A 40 -4.64 2.64 -2.59
N CYS A 41 -5.10 2.77 -3.84
CA CYS A 41 -5.48 1.63 -4.66
C CYS A 41 -4.28 0.71 -4.95
N ALA A 42 -3.11 1.28 -5.27
CA ALA A 42 -1.89 0.51 -5.46
C ALA A 42 -1.50 -0.23 -4.16
N PHE A 43 -1.57 0.44 -3.02
CA PHE A 43 -1.30 -0.14 -1.70
C PHE A 43 -2.23 -1.33 -1.40
N THR A 44 -3.53 -1.15 -1.60
CA THR A 44 -4.52 -2.18 -1.29
C THR A 44 -4.42 -3.40 -2.20
N LEU A 45 -4.12 -3.19 -3.48
CA LEU A 45 -3.98 -4.26 -4.46
C LEU A 45 -2.66 -5.04 -4.31
N CYS A 46 -1.59 -4.39 -3.85
CA CYS A 46 -0.32 -5.09 -3.70
C CYS A 46 -0.32 -6.03 -2.48
N SER A 47 -0.86 -5.60 -1.33
CA SER A 47 -0.82 -6.44 -0.11
C SER A 47 0.58 -6.97 0.27
N ASP A 48 1.63 -6.29 -0.18
CA ASP A 48 3.03 -6.55 0.15
C ASP A 48 3.76 -5.19 0.29
N PRO A 49 4.41 -4.91 1.43
CA PRO A 49 5.03 -3.61 1.72
C PRO A 49 6.22 -3.29 0.79
N ARG A 50 6.72 -4.26 0.02
CA ARG A 50 7.87 -4.07 -0.88
C ARG A 50 7.46 -3.62 -2.28
N ALA A 51 6.17 -3.62 -2.59
CA ALA A 51 5.71 -3.07 -3.86
C ALA A 51 5.84 -1.54 -3.81
N ASP A 52 6.55 -0.98 -4.78
CA ASP A 52 6.69 0.46 -4.91
C ASP A 52 5.38 1.07 -5.44
N ILE A 53 4.54 1.50 -4.51
CA ILE A 53 3.22 2.09 -4.82
C ILE A 53 3.36 3.43 -5.57
N PHE A 54 4.48 4.14 -5.42
CA PHE A 54 4.73 5.40 -6.11
C PHE A 54 5.07 5.12 -7.58
N ASP A 55 5.97 4.17 -7.88
CA ASP A 55 6.25 3.73 -9.26
C ASP A 55 4.96 3.24 -9.95
N ILE A 56 4.10 2.50 -9.25
CA ILE A 56 2.80 2.05 -9.79
C ILE A 56 1.91 3.24 -10.17
N ALA A 57 1.72 4.20 -9.25
CA ALA A 57 0.89 5.37 -9.50
C ALA A 57 1.47 6.24 -10.63
N GLU A 58 2.76 6.58 -10.57
CA GLU A 58 3.43 7.42 -11.56
C GLU A 58 3.44 6.79 -12.96
N ARG A 59 3.64 5.48 -13.06
CA ARG A 59 3.52 4.77 -14.33
C ARG A 59 2.10 4.77 -14.86
N SER A 60 1.10 4.65 -13.99
CA SER A 60 -0.31 4.70 -14.36
C SER A 60 -0.65 6.07 -14.96
N PHE A 61 -0.28 7.16 -14.28
CA PHE A 61 -0.45 8.52 -14.79
C PHE A 61 0.32 8.76 -16.08
N SER A 62 1.60 8.37 -16.13
CA SER A 62 2.43 8.49 -17.34
C SER A 62 1.80 7.79 -18.54
N ARG A 63 1.18 6.62 -18.32
CA ARG A 63 0.51 5.86 -19.38
C ARG A 63 -0.81 6.49 -19.81
N ILE A 64 -1.55 7.13 -18.90
CA ILE A 64 -2.71 7.94 -19.24
C ILE A 64 -2.30 9.14 -20.09
N ARG A 65 -1.30 9.92 -19.64
CA ARG A 65 -0.79 11.09 -20.38
C ARG A 65 -0.34 10.71 -21.78
N ALA A 66 0.51 9.69 -21.91
CA ALA A 66 1.00 9.27 -23.21
C ALA A 66 -0.11 8.83 -24.18
N GLY A 67 -1.30 8.45 -23.67
CA GLY A 67 -2.41 7.93 -24.45
C GLY A 67 -3.69 8.74 -24.33
N TRP A 68 -3.58 10.04 -23.98
CA TRP A 68 -4.71 10.86 -23.56
C TRP A 68 -5.94 10.77 -24.46
N MET A 69 -5.76 10.92 -25.78
CA MET A 69 -6.84 10.85 -26.78
C MET A 69 -7.66 9.56 -26.74
N ARG A 70 -7.11 8.47 -26.18
CA ARG A 70 -7.82 7.21 -26.02
C ARG A 70 -8.66 7.15 -24.75
N TYR A 71 -8.31 7.94 -23.75
CA TYR A 71 -8.83 7.84 -22.39
C TYR A 71 -9.64 9.07 -21.95
N GLU A 72 -9.60 10.17 -22.71
CA GLU A 72 -10.22 11.45 -22.37
C GLU A 72 -11.71 11.37 -21.97
N ASN A 73 -12.45 10.38 -22.47
CA ASN A 73 -13.86 10.17 -22.13
C ASN A 73 -14.09 9.55 -20.73
N ASP A 74 -13.10 8.83 -20.18
CA ASP A 74 -13.14 8.21 -18.84
C ASP A 74 -11.70 8.09 -18.27
N PRO A 75 -10.99 9.20 -18.05
CA PRO A 75 -9.57 9.16 -17.70
C PRO A 75 -9.37 8.54 -16.31
N ARG A 76 -10.31 8.80 -15.38
CA ARG A 76 -10.32 8.22 -14.03
C ARG A 76 -10.51 6.71 -14.05
N GLY A 77 -11.53 6.19 -14.75
CA GLY A 77 -11.75 4.75 -14.82
C GLY A 77 -10.60 4.01 -15.51
N HIS A 78 -9.98 4.64 -16.52
CA HIS A 78 -8.78 4.09 -17.15
C HIS A 78 -7.55 4.13 -16.23
N LEU A 79 -7.37 5.18 -15.43
CA LEU A 79 -6.30 5.27 -14.44
C LEU A 79 -6.35 4.10 -13.47
N PHE A 80 -7.49 3.83 -12.84
CA PHE A 80 -7.59 2.75 -11.85
C PHE A 80 -7.43 1.35 -12.48
N ARG A 81 -7.84 1.15 -13.73
CA ARG A 81 -7.52 -0.08 -14.48
C ARG A 81 -6.01 -0.25 -14.69
N LEU A 82 -5.28 0.85 -14.94
CA LEU A 82 -3.82 0.81 -15.08
C LEU A 82 -3.12 0.55 -13.76
N VAL A 83 -3.60 1.17 -12.67
CA VAL A 83 -3.10 0.90 -11.31
C VAL A 83 -3.23 -0.58 -11.01
N GLU A 84 -4.39 -1.19 -11.28
CA GLU A 84 -4.59 -2.63 -11.08
C GLU A 84 -3.60 -3.50 -11.87
N VAL A 85 -3.44 -3.20 -13.16
CA VAL A 85 -2.49 -3.93 -14.03
C VAL A 85 -1.06 -3.80 -13.51
N PHE A 86 -0.62 -2.58 -13.15
CA PHE A 86 0.74 -2.35 -12.67
C PHE A 86 0.98 -2.90 -11.27
N SER A 87 -0.02 -2.92 -10.38
CA SER A 87 0.04 -3.61 -9.10
C SER A 87 0.30 -5.11 -9.27
N VAL A 88 -0.46 -5.78 -10.14
CA VAL A 88 -0.23 -7.22 -10.42
C VAL A 88 1.17 -7.47 -10.99
N HIS A 89 1.66 -6.58 -11.85
CA HIS A 89 3.02 -6.67 -12.38
C HIS A 89 4.10 -6.43 -11.32
N ALA A 90 3.89 -5.49 -10.41
CA ALA A 90 4.80 -5.21 -9.31
C ALA A 90 4.92 -6.43 -8.38
N LEU A 91 3.80 -7.06 -8.02
CA LEU A 91 3.81 -8.24 -7.16
C LEU A 91 4.60 -9.42 -7.72
N ARG A 92 4.54 -9.64 -9.04
CA ARG A 92 5.33 -10.69 -9.71
C ARG A 92 6.84 -10.45 -9.64
N ARG A 93 7.27 -9.22 -9.38
CA ARG A 93 8.69 -8.83 -9.28
C ARG A 93 9.19 -8.81 -7.85
N VAL A 94 8.30 -8.91 -6.87
CA VAL A 94 8.68 -8.93 -5.46
C VAL A 94 9.49 -10.20 -5.19
N PRO A 95 10.74 -10.10 -4.68
CA PRO A 95 11.58 -11.27 -4.41
C PRO A 95 10.93 -12.23 -3.41
N SER A 96 11.16 -13.53 -3.60
CA SER A 96 10.66 -14.57 -2.69
C SER A 96 11.36 -14.55 -1.33
N ARG A 97 12.61 -14.07 -1.27
CA ARG A 97 13.41 -13.94 -0.04
C ARG A 97 13.28 -12.54 0.55
N TRP A 98 13.17 -12.46 1.87
CA TRP A 98 12.96 -11.23 2.63
C TRP A 98 14.28 -10.58 3.08
N GLU A 99 14.37 -9.26 2.94
CA GLU A 99 15.39 -8.44 3.62
C GLU A 99 14.70 -7.41 4.53
N PRO A 100 14.92 -7.44 5.86
CA PRO A 100 14.23 -6.57 6.81
C PRO A 100 14.34 -5.06 6.54
N ALA A 101 15.39 -4.63 5.83
CA ALA A 101 15.63 -3.22 5.49
C ALA A 101 14.78 -2.71 4.32
N SER A 102 14.04 -3.59 3.62
CA SER A 102 13.19 -3.24 2.47
C SER A 102 11.76 -2.82 2.85
N TRP A 103 11.46 -2.73 4.15
CA TRP A 103 10.13 -2.41 4.68
C TRP A 103 10.16 -1.05 5.37
N SER A 104 9.48 -0.06 4.78
CA SER A 104 9.17 1.20 5.45
C SER A 104 7.90 1.06 6.28
N THR A 105 8.02 1.23 7.59
CA THR A 105 6.94 1.07 8.57
C THR A 105 6.01 2.30 8.56
N ALA A 106 4.73 2.10 8.82
CA ALA A 106 3.72 3.14 9.05
C ALA A 106 3.45 4.15 7.90
N ASP A 107 4.00 3.98 6.69
CA ASP A 107 3.76 4.89 5.55
C ASP A 107 2.27 5.02 5.17
N TYR A 108 1.50 3.94 5.39
CA TYR A 108 0.06 3.91 5.18
C TYR A 108 -0.72 4.88 6.08
N VAL A 109 -0.15 5.35 7.19
CA VAL A 109 -0.80 6.34 8.07
C VAL A 109 -1.13 7.61 7.29
N ARG A 110 -0.24 8.03 6.39
CA ARG A 110 -0.48 9.21 5.53
C ARG A 110 -1.50 8.93 4.43
N LEU A 111 -1.54 7.70 3.91
CA LEU A 111 -2.44 7.28 2.84
C LEU A 111 -3.90 7.18 3.29
N PHE A 112 -4.12 6.77 4.54
CA PHE A 112 -5.47 6.54 5.07
C PHE A 112 -5.94 7.60 6.06
N GLY A 113 -5.09 8.58 6.41
CA GLY A 113 -5.40 9.57 7.44
C GLY A 113 -6.60 10.48 7.14
N ASP A 114 -6.90 10.72 5.86
CA ASP A 114 -8.02 11.52 5.37
C ASP A 114 -9.36 10.74 5.32
N VAL A 115 -9.30 9.41 5.24
CA VAL A 115 -10.48 8.53 5.17
C VAL A 115 -10.75 7.76 6.46
N ALA A 116 -9.82 7.80 7.42
CA ALA A 116 -9.98 7.15 8.71
C ALA A 116 -11.00 7.89 9.58
N GLY A 117 -11.92 7.13 10.18
CA GLY A 117 -12.76 7.64 11.28
C GLY A 117 -11.92 8.03 12.50
N PRO A 118 -12.48 8.78 13.48
CA PRO A 118 -11.71 9.34 14.60
C PRO A 118 -10.88 8.33 15.37
N GLU A 119 -11.45 7.16 15.70
CA GLU A 119 -10.77 6.11 16.46
C GLU A 119 -9.65 5.45 15.66
N ALA A 120 -9.91 5.14 14.39
CA ALA A 120 -8.92 4.59 13.48
C ALA A 120 -7.78 5.59 13.24
N LEU A 121 -8.09 6.88 13.08
CA LEU A 121 -7.09 7.94 12.92
C LEU A 121 -6.20 8.07 14.17
N ALA A 122 -6.79 8.01 15.37
CA ALA A 122 -6.02 8.00 16.62
C ALA A 122 -5.11 6.77 16.71
N ALA A 123 -5.59 5.59 16.28
CA ALA A 123 -4.78 4.38 16.21
C ALA A 123 -3.65 4.47 15.17
N LEU A 124 -3.89 5.02 13.98
CA LEU A 124 -2.86 5.28 12.96
C LEU A 124 -1.77 6.22 13.52
N ARG A 125 -2.16 7.27 14.23
CA ARG A 125 -1.21 8.17 14.92
C ARG A 125 -0.42 7.45 16.01
N ALA A 126 -1.05 6.56 16.77
CA ALA A 126 -0.37 5.74 17.77
C ALA A 126 0.68 4.82 17.11
N ILE A 127 0.36 4.20 15.98
CA ILE A 127 1.30 3.37 15.21
C ILE A 127 2.50 4.19 14.73
N ALA A 128 2.28 5.35 14.12
CA ALA A 128 3.36 6.24 13.70
C ALA A 128 4.26 6.68 14.87
N ALA A 129 3.68 6.92 16.06
CA ALA A 129 4.45 7.24 17.25
C ALA A 129 5.28 6.04 17.75
N ILE A 130 4.73 4.83 17.70
CA ILE A 130 5.45 3.59 18.05
C ILE A 130 6.65 3.38 17.11
N ASP A 131 6.44 3.60 15.81
CA ASP A 131 7.50 3.50 14.80
C ASP A 131 8.62 4.52 15.05
N LYS A 132 8.27 5.82 15.16
CA LYS A 132 9.22 6.90 15.45
C LYS A 132 10.04 6.64 16.71
N ALA A 133 9.42 6.11 17.77
CA ALA A 133 10.12 5.74 18.99
C ALA A 133 11.08 4.56 18.79
N GLY A 134 10.69 3.58 17.95
CA GLY A 134 11.54 2.46 17.53
C GLY A 134 12.75 2.92 16.74
N GLN A 135 12.56 3.78 15.74
CA GLN A 135 13.64 4.37 14.94
C GLN A 135 14.63 5.16 15.80
N ALA A 136 14.13 6.02 16.70
CA ALA A 136 14.98 6.78 17.62
C ALA A 136 15.78 5.88 18.59
N LYS A 137 15.23 4.72 18.96
CA LYS A 137 15.95 3.72 19.75
C LYS A 137 17.04 3.03 18.91
N ALA A 138 16.70 2.58 17.71
CA ALA A 138 17.62 1.90 16.81
C ALA A 138 18.83 2.78 16.46
N LEU A 139 18.60 4.07 16.20
CA LEU A 139 19.66 5.06 15.96
C LEU A 139 20.62 5.18 17.15
N ARG A 140 20.10 5.25 18.38
CA ARG A 140 20.93 5.32 19.59
C ARG A 140 21.75 4.05 19.85
N GLU A 141 21.21 2.90 19.46
CA GLU A 141 21.85 1.60 19.62
C GLU A 141 22.75 1.22 18.43
N GLY A 142 22.81 2.05 17.39
CA GLY A 142 23.58 1.76 16.16
C GLY A 142 23.06 0.54 15.40
N THR A 143 21.78 0.21 15.54
CA THR A 143 21.16 -0.95 14.88
C THR A 143 20.25 -0.51 13.74
N LEU A 144 20.14 -1.35 12.70
CA LEU A 144 19.23 -1.12 11.56
C LEU A 144 17.84 -1.74 11.76
N ARG A 145 17.62 -2.49 12.85
CA ARG A 145 16.36 -3.20 13.08
C ARG A 145 15.30 -2.26 13.64
N VAL A 146 14.47 -1.73 12.74
CA VAL A 146 13.23 -1.03 13.10
C VAL A 146 12.25 -2.06 13.67
N ASN A 147 11.55 -1.64 14.73
CA ASN A 147 10.69 -2.42 15.64
C ASN A 147 10.06 -3.70 15.02
N GLU A 148 10.72 -4.85 15.23
CA GLU A 148 10.31 -6.16 14.67
C GLU A 148 8.85 -6.53 15.01
N ALA A 149 8.39 -6.18 16.22
CA ALA A 149 7.02 -6.42 16.63
C ALA A 149 6.00 -5.58 15.85
N LEU A 150 6.38 -4.37 15.43
CA LEU A 150 5.54 -3.52 14.60
C LEU A 150 5.43 -4.06 13.17
N HIS A 151 6.53 -4.52 12.57
CA HIS A 151 6.46 -5.23 11.28
C HIS A 151 5.58 -6.48 11.36
N VAL A 152 5.68 -7.27 12.44
CA VAL A 152 4.80 -8.44 12.62
C VAL A 152 3.34 -8.02 12.71
N TYR A 153 3.03 -6.94 13.42
CA TYR A 153 1.69 -6.37 13.48
C TYR A 153 1.20 -5.92 12.11
N GLU A 154 2.01 -5.18 11.34
CA GLU A 154 1.64 -4.69 10.01
C GLU A 154 1.40 -5.83 9.02
N ALA A 155 2.27 -6.86 9.00
CA ALA A 155 2.05 -8.06 8.20
C ALA A 155 0.66 -8.66 8.47
N ARG A 156 0.28 -8.75 9.75
CA ARG A 156 -0.95 -9.41 10.18
C ARG A 156 -2.21 -8.56 10.00
N ARG A 157 -2.13 -7.25 10.29
CA ARG A 157 -3.29 -6.36 10.42
C ARG A 157 -3.44 -5.37 9.28
N VAL A 158 -2.36 -5.03 8.60
CA VAL A 158 -2.37 -4.09 7.48
C VAL A 158 -2.34 -4.87 6.17
N PHE A 159 -1.42 -5.82 6.04
CA PHE A 159 -1.25 -6.62 4.82
C PHE A 159 -2.01 -7.94 4.82
N GLY A 160 -2.67 -8.28 5.93
CA GLY A 160 -3.58 -9.43 6.03
C GLY A 160 -2.91 -10.82 5.93
N TRP A 161 -1.58 -10.91 6.05
CA TRP A 161 -0.89 -12.19 5.96
C TRP A 161 -1.27 -13.13 7.08
N THR A 162 -1.32 -14.43 6.81
CA THR A 162 -1.56 -15.46 7.83
C THR A 162 -0.41 -15.56 8.84
N VAL A 163 -0.64 -16.15 10.02
CA VAL A 163 0.42 -16.41 11.01
C VAL A 163 1.56 -17.23 10.40
N HIS A 164 1.23 -18.18 9.53
CA HIS A 164 2.21 -19.01 8.85
C HIS A 164 3.06 -18.19 7.87
N GLU A 165 2.44 -17.36 7.04
CA GLU A 165 3.14 -16.49 6.10
C GLU A 165 4.00 -15.45 6.81
N THR A 166 3.49 -14.80 7.85
CA THR A 166 4.27 -13.86 8.67
C THR A 166 5.50 -14.54 9.24
N SER A 167 5.34 -15.70 9.88
CA SER A 167 6.46 -16.47 10.43
C SER A 167 7.51 -16.82 9.37
N LYS A 168 7.07 -17.35 8.22
CA LYS A 168 7.95 -17.77 7.13
C LYS A 168 8.65 -16.60 6.45
N ARG A 169 7.91 -15.53 6.13
CA ARG A 169 8.45 -14.37 5.39
C ARG A 169 9.35 -13.52 6.26
N MET A 170 9.03 -13.35 7.54
CA MET A 170 9.81 -12.51 8.45
C MET A 170 10.89 -13.27 9.23
N ASP A 171 11.00 -14.59 9.05
CA ASP A 171 11.92 -15.46 9.80
C ASP A 171 11.76 -15.33 11.33
N VAL A 172 10.51 -15.25 11.78
CA VAL A 172 10.16 -15.18 13.22
C VAL A 172 9.50 -16.49 13.66
N ASN A 173 9.73 -16.89 14.91
CA ASN A 173 9.07 -18.06 15.48
C ASN A 173 7.54 -17.92 15.38
N LYS A 174 6.86 -18.92 14.81
CA LYS A 174 5.40 -18.97 14.64
C LYS A 174 4.65 -18.68 15.95
N ASN A 175 5.16 -19.16 17.09
CA ASN A 175 4.56 -18.95 18.41
C ASN A 175 4.74 -17.53 18.94
N SER A 176 5.69 -16.76 18.39
CA SER A 176 5.93 -15.36 18.74
C SER A 176 5.04 -14.38 17.97
N VAL A 177 4.50 -14.79 16.81
CA VAL A 177 3.68 -13.92 15.95
C VAL A 177 2.48 -13.33 16.70
N GLY A 178 1.72 -14.17 17.42
CA GLY A 178 0.57 -13.74 18.21
C GLY A 178 0.95 -12.74 19.30
N PRO A 179 1.85 -13.11 20.24
CA PRO A 179 2.33 -12.20 21.29
C PRO A 179 2.92 -10.88 20.78
N MET A 180 3.64 -10.88 19.65
CA MET A 180 4.18 -9.67 19.04
C MET A 180 3.07 -8.77 18.49
N THR A 181 2.08 -9.35 17.81
CA THR A 181 0.91 -8.62 17.31
C THR A 181 0.14 -7.98 18.47
N SER A 182 -0.21 -8.78 19.49
CA SER A 182 -0.99 -8.30 20.64
C SER A 182 -0.25 -7.25 21.47
N ARG A 183 1.08 -7.30 21.53
CA ARG A 183 1.88 -6.25 22.19
C ARG A 183 1.70 -4.89 21.52
N ILE A 184 1.58 -4.85 20.19
CA ILE A 184 1.36 -3.60 19.45
C ILE A 184 -0.09 -3.14 19.61
N GLU A 185 -1.05 -4.04 19.49
CA GLU A 185 -2.49 -3.76 19.74
C GLU A 185 -2.68 -3.13 21.13
N GLN A 186 -2.13 -3.74 22.18
CA GLN A 186 -2.19 -3.20 23.54
C GLN A 186 -1.53 -1.82 23.68
N ARG A 187 -0.49 -1.50 22.89
CA ARG A 187 0.13 -0.17 22.90
C ARG A 187 -0.75 0.86 22.20
N ILE A 188 -1.42 0.47 21.12
CA ILE A 188 -2.40 1.30 20.41
C ILE A 188 -3.56 1.60 21.36
N ASP A 189 -4.16 0.58 21.98
CA ASP A 189 -5.35 0.71 22.84
C ASP A 189 -5.10 1.48 24.14
N ARG A 190 -3.83 1.65 24.55
CA ARG A 190 -3.45 2.55 25.65
C ARG A 190 -3.46 4.03 25.26
N THR A 191 -3.53 4.34 23.96
CA THR A 191 -3.58 5.71 23.46
C THR A 191 -5.03 6.19 23.53
N VAL A 192 -5.25 7.35 24.16
CA VAL A 192 -6.60 7.89 24.35
C VAL A 192 -7.32 8.05 23.01
N GLY A 193 -8.52 7.48 22.91
CA GLY A 193 -9.36 7.55 21.72
C GLY A 193 -8.91 6.66 20.56
N ALA A 194 -7.84 5.87 20.72
CA ALA A 194 -7.41 4.89 19.71
C ALA A 194 -8.06 3.53 19.94
N SER A 195 -8.36 2.83 18.85
CA SER A 195 -8.82 1.44 18.87
C SER A 195 -8.07 0.64 17.80
N SER A 196 -7.36 -0.40 18.22
CA SER A 196 -6.71 -1.35 17.32
C SER A 196 -7.73 -2.10 16.45
N GLU A 197 -8.92 -2.37 16.97
CA GLU A 197 -10.05 -2.93 16.23
C GLU A 197 -10.55 -1.97 15.15
N ALA A 198 -10.69 -0.68 15.45
CA ALA A 198 -11.09 0.32 14.46
C ALA A 198 -10.06 0.48 13.33
N ALA A 199 -8.76 0.43 13.67
CA ALA A 199 -7.70 0.42 12.67
C ALA A 199 -7.75 -0.85 11.80
N GLN A 200 -8.00 -2.01 12.40
CA GLN A 200 -8.15 -3.25 11.63
C GLN A 200 -9.38 -3.19 10.72
N ALA A 201 -10.53 -2.71 11.20
CA ALA A 201 -11.75 -2.57 10.40
C ALA A 201 -11.53 -1.65 9.18
N LEU A 202 -10.75 -0.57 9.35
CA LEU A 202 -10.32 0.28 8.24
C LEU A 202 -9.56 -0.54 7.19
N PHE A 203 -8.51 -1.26 7.56
CA PHE A 203 -7.76 -2.06 6.58
C PHE A 203 -8.59 -3.20 5.99
N ASP A 204 -9.41 -3.89 6.78
CA ASP A 204 -10.30 -4.94 6.30
C ASP A 204 -11.34 -4.43 5.27
N SER A 205 -11.70 -3.14 5.32
CA SER A 205 -12.61 -2.51 4.37
C SER A 205 -11.95 -2.14 3.03
N TYR A 206 -10.64 -1.92 3.03
CA TYR A 206 -9.89 -1.44 1.87
C TYR A 206 -9.02 -2.52 1.22
N MET A 207 -8.47 -3.44 2.01
CA MET A 207 -7.65 -4.55 1.53
C MET A 207 -8.57 -5.58 0.88
N GLN A 208 -8.34 -5.88 -0.40
CA GLN A 208 -9.01 -7.01 -1.03
C GLN A 208 -8.56 -8.28 -0.31
N LYS A 209 -9.48 -8.92 0.42
CA LYS A 209 -9.20 -10.21 1.08
C LYS A 209 -8.82 -11.23 0.00
N GLY A 210 -7.51 -11.48 -0.10
CA GLY A 210 -6.85 -12.58 -0.80
C GLY A 210 -7.60 -13.16 -2.00
N GLY A 211 -7.39 -12.59 -3.19
CA GLY A 211 -7.47 -13.38 -4.40
C GLY A 211 -6.17 -14.15 -4.55
N ASP A 212 -6.24 -15.47 -4.58
CA ASP A 212 -5.11 -16.33 -4.97
C ASP A 212 -4.49 -15.79 -6.28
N PHE A 213 -3.26 -15.27 -6.21
CA PHE A 213 -2.45 -14.88 -7.37
C PHE A 213 -1.38 -15.93 -7.64
#